data_AF-A0A368G4C1-F1
#
_entry.id   AF-A0A368G4C1-F1
#
_cell.length_a   1.000
_cell.length_b   1.000
_cell.length_c   1.000
_cell.angle_alpha   90.00
_cell.angle_beta   90.00
_cell.angle_gamma   90.00
#
_symmetry.space_group_name_H-M   'P 1'
#
loop_
_entity.id
_entity.type
_entity.pdbx_description
1 polymer ?
#
loop_
_entity_poly.entity_id
_entity_poly.type
_entity_poly.pdbx_seq_one_letter_code
_entity_poly.pdbx_strand_id
1 'polypeptide(L)'
;MATVGYGDAKPVTTFGKLVATATSICGIIVLAFPISMIVEKFATAQQKAIEAEQFNQAQVSAAANNYLLRRFPTRRRIRRDRANGTTANPLVKTVA
;
A
#
# COMPACT_ATOMS: atom_id res chain seq x y z
N MET A 1 -13.18 29.80 -6.49
CA MET A 1 -11.75 29.47 -6.60
C MET A 1 -11.21 28.78 -5.35
N ALA A 2 -11.18 29.38 -4.16
CA ALA A 2 -10.75 28.66 -2.93
C ALA A 2 -11.87 28.42 -1.90
N THR A 3 -13.13 28.67 -2.29
CA THR A 3 -14.36 28.50 -1.47
C THR A 3 -14.40 29.20 -0.10
N VAL A 4 -13.40 29.99 0.29
CA VAL A 4 -13.38 30.70 1.59
C VAL A 4 -14.51 31.72 1.70
N GLY A 5 -14.70 32.54 0.67
CA GLY A 5 -15.86 33.44 0.57
C GLY A 5 -15.98 34.42 1.74
N TYR A 6 -14.95 35.23 1.99
CA TYR A 6 -14.93 36.23 3.07
C TYR A 6 -16.16 37.16 3.09
N GLY A 7 -16.78 37.39 1.92
CA GLY A 7 -18.05 38.10 1.81
C GLY A 7 -17.95 39.63 1.82
N ASP A 8 -16.72 40.14 1.85
CA ASP A 8 -16.33 41.54 1.73
C ASP A 8 -16.68 42.14 0.35
N ALA A 9 -16.53 41.34 -0.71
CA ALA A 9 -16.98 41.69 -2.06
C ALA A 9 -17.90 40.59 -2.61
N LYS A 10 -19.09 40.99 -3.09
CA LYS A 10 -20.10 40.06 -3.66
C LYS A 10 -20.74 40.61 -4.92
N PRO A 11 -21.04 39.75 -5.93
CA PRO A 11 -21.74 40.17 -7.13
C PRO A 11 -23.18 40.58 -6.80
N VAL A 12 -23.55 41.80 -7.16
CA VAL A 12 -24.90 42.34 -6.91
C VAL A 12 -25.86 41.98 -8.06
N THR A 13 -25.33 41.93 -9.29
CA THR A 13 -26.12 41.65 -10.50
C THR A 13 -26.45 40.17 -10.64
N THR A 14 -27.60 39.86 -11.25
CA THR A 14 -28.04 38.48 -11.51
C THR A 14 -27.05 37.71 -12.38
N PHE A 15 -26.50 38.37 -13.41
CA PHE A 15 -25.46 37.78 -14.25
C PHE A 15 -24.16 37.53 -13.48
N GLY A 16 -23.75 38.46 -12.63
CA GLY A 16 -22.56 38.29 -11.78
C GLY A 16 -22.68 37.09 -10.83
N LYS A 17 -23.88 36.83 -10.31
CA LYS A 17 -24.14 35.64 -9.48
C LYS A 17 -24.01 34.34 -10.27
N LEU A 18 -24.49 34.29 -11.50
CA LEU A 18 -24.34 33.12 -12.38
C LEU A 18 -22.87 32.84 -12.73
N VAL A 19 -22.10 33.88 -13.06
CA VAL A 19 -20.68 33.73 -13.33
C VAL A 19 -19.93 33.30 -12.06
N ALA A 20 -20.30 33.82 -10.90
CA ALA A 20 -19.69 33.45 -9.63
C ALA A 20 -19.92 31.97 -9.27
N THR A 21 -21.11 31.43 -9.51
CA THR A 21 -21.39 30.00 -9.28
C THR A 21 -20.63 29.12 -10.26
N ALA A 22 -20.65 29.45 -11.56
CA ALA A 22 -19.91 28.73 -12.59
C ALA A 22 -18.39 28.71 -12.31
N THR A 23 -17.83 29.86 -11.95
CA THR A 23 -16.40 30.00 -11.62
C THR A 23 -16.03 29.26 -10.34
N SER A 24 -16.95 29.15 -9.37
CA SER A 24 -16.73 28.39 -8.14
C SER A 24 -16.60 26.90 -8.41
N ILE A 25 -17.48 26.33 -9.24
CA ILE A 25 -17.41 24.93 -9.66
C ILE A 25 -16.15 24.68 -10.50
N CYS A 26 -15.88 25.53 -11.48
CA CYS A 26 -14.70 25.43 -12.33
C CYS A 26 -13.40 25.45 -11.51
N GLY A 27 -13.29 26.35 -10.54
CA GLY A 27 -12.11 26.44 -9.67
C GLY A 27 -11.84 25.17 -8.87
N ILE A 28 -12.88 24.48 -8.39
CA ILE A 28 -12.72 23.22 -7.65
C ILE A 28 -12.17 22.13 -8.57
N ILE A 29 -12.69 22.02 -9.79
CA ILE A 29 -12.24 21.03 -10.79
C ILE A 29 -10.76 21.27 -11.14
N VAL A 30 -10.38 22.53 -11.38
CA VAL A 30 -9.00 22.90 -11.71
C VAL A 30 -8.03 22.58 -10.58
N LEU A 31 -8.44 22.78 -9.32
CA LEU A 31 -7.60 22.45 -8.16
C LEU A 31 -7.50 20.94 -7.90
N ALA A 32 -8.54 20.16 -8.24
CA ALA A 32 -8.54 18.72 -8.04
C ALA A 32 -7.46 18.00 -8.87
N PHE A 33 -7.16 18.53 -10.06
CA PHE A 33 -6.19 17.92 -10.98
C PHE A 33 -4.74 17.88 -10.41
N PRO A 34 -4.12 19.00 -10.00
CA PRO A 34 -2.78 18.97 -9.43
C PRO A 34 -2.73 18.25 -8.07
N ILE A 35 -3.78 18.36 -7.25
CA ILE A 35 -3.83 17.65 -5.97
C ILE A 35 -3.76 16.14 -6.19
N SER A 36 -4.58 15.62 -7.11
CA SER A 36 -4.59 14.18 -7.45
C SER A 36 -3.22 13.72 -7.96
N MET A 37 -2.59 14.49 -8.83
CA MET A 37 -1.24 14.20 -9.33
C MET A 37 -0.22 14.11 -8.19
N ILE A 38 -0.23 15.07 -7.26
CA ILE A 38 0.71 15.09 -6.13
C ILE A 38 0.52 13.87 -5.23
N VAL A 39 -0.74 13.54 -4.90
CA VAL A 39 -1.09 12.40 -4.04
C VAL A 39 -0.59 11.08 -4.64
N GLU A 40 -0.79 10.87 -5.94
CA GLU A 40 -0.35 9.63 -6.60
C GLU A 40 1.17 9.47 -6.61
N LYS A 41 1.92 10.55 -6.85
CA LYS A 41 3.39 10.52 -6.78
C LYS A 41 3.88 10.22 -5.37
N PHE A 42 3.25 10.82 -4.37
CA PHE A 42 3.61 10.55 -2.98
C PHE A 42 3.30 9.09 -2.59
N ALA A 43 2.12 8.58 -2.95
CA ALA A 43 1.74 7.19 -2.70
C ALA A 43 2.72 6.20 -3.33
N THR A 44 3.13 6.45 -4.58
CA THR A 44 4.13 5.64 -5.28
C THR A 44 5.49 5.69 -4.58
N ALA A 45 5.92 6.86 -4.12
CA ALA A 45 7.20 7.02 -3.41
C ALA A 45 7.20 6.28 -2.06
N GLN A 46 6.09 6.36 -1.32
CA GLN A 46 5.90 5.63 -0.06
C GLN A 46 5.92 4.12 -0.28
N GLN A 47 5.19 3.62 -1.28
CA GLN A 47 5.17 2.20 -1.62
C GLN A 47 6.57 1.68 -1.96
N LYS A 48 7.34 2.43 -2.75
CA LYS A 48 8.73 2.08 -3.09
C LYS A 48 9.65 2.04 -1.87
N ALA A 49 9.47 2.94 -0.90
CA ALA A 49 10.25 2.94 0.32
C ALA A 49 9.97 1.68 1.16
N ILE A 50 8.70 1.30 1.29
CA ILE A 50 8.27 0.09 2.02
C ILE A 50 8.81 -1.17 1.32
N GLU A 51 8.69 -1.26 -0.01
CA GLU A 51 9.18 -2.41 -0.78
C GLU A 51 10.69 -2.59 -0.67
N ALA A 52 11.46 -1.49 -0.66
CA ALA A 52 12.91 -1.54 -0.48
C ALA A 52 13.30 -2.11 0.90
N GLU A 53 12.59 -1.72 1.95
CA GLU A 53 12.78 -2.27 3.29
C GLU A 53 12.38 -3.75 3.36
N GLN A 54 11.25 -4.13 2.77
CA GLN A 54 10.78 -5.51 2.71
C GLN A 54 11.74 -6.41 1.93
N PHE A 55 12.28 -5.95 0.81
CA PHE A 55 13.26 -6.70 0.02
C PHE A 55 14.53 -6.94 0.82
N ASN A 56 15.05 -5.91 1.50
CA ASN A 56 16.20 -6.04 2.38
C ASN A 56 15.91 -7.02 3.53
N GLN A 57 14.73 -6.96 4.15
CA GLN A 57 14.33 -7.87 5.22
C GLN A 57 14.14 -9.32 4.74
N ALA A 58 13.60 -9.52 3.55
CA ALA A 58 13.48 -10.83 2.90
C ALA A 58 14.86 -11.41 2.55
N GLN A 59 15.79 -10.58 2.07
CA GLN A 59 17.17 -11.01 1.83
C GLN A 59 17.91 -11.37 3.11
N VAL A 60 17.81 -10.54 4.16
CA VAL A 60 18.44 -10.80 5.46
C VAL A 60 17.88 -12.07 6.10
N SER A 61 16.57 -12.27 6.05
CA SER A 61 15.95 -13.50 6.57
C SER A 61 16.30 -14.73 5.75
N ALA A 62 16.42 -14.64 4.42
CA ALA A 62 16.88 -15.72 3.56
C ALA A 62 18.36 -16.07 3.82
N ALA A 63 19.23 -15.07 3.97
CA ALA A 63 20.64 -15.25 4.30
C ALA A 63 20.81 -15.86 5.70
N ALA A 64 20.07 -15.36 6.69
CA ALA A 64 20.06 -15.91 8.05
C ALA A 64 19.56 -17.36 8.07
N ASN A 65 18.47 -17.66 7.36
CA ASN A 65 17.95 -19.03 7.26
C ASN A 65 18.98 -19.97 6.60
N ASN A 66 19.66 -19.53 5.54
CA ASN A 66 20.74 -20.28 4.92
C ASN A 66 21.94 -20.50 5.88
N TYR A 67 22.28 -19.51 6.70
CA TYR A 67 23.31 -19.66 7.73
C TYR A 67 22.91 -20.68 8.80
N LEU A 68 21.66 -20.64 9.27
CA LEU A 68 21.14 -21.60 10.25
C LEU A 68 21.12 -23.03 9.70
N LEU A 69 20.72 -23.22 8.43
CA LEU A 69 20.73 -24.53 7.77
C LEU A 69 22.14 -25.07 7.56
N ARG A 70 23.16 -24.21 7.44
CA ARG A 70 24.57 -24.62 7.40
C ARG A 70 25.11 -24.99 8.79
N ARG A 71 24.66 -24.29 9.84
CA ARG A 71 25.13 -24.51 11.20
C ARG A 71 24.46 -25.70 11.91
N PHE A 72 23.20 -26.00 11.61
CA PHE A 72 22.46 -27.11 12.19
C PHE A 72 21.86 -28.03 11.11
N PRO A 73 22.53 -29.14 10.74
CA PRO A 73 22.06 -30.04 9.68
C PRO A 73 20.75 -30.77 10.03
N THR A 74 20.40 -30.87 11.31
CA THR A 74 19.27 -31.67 11.82
C THR A 74 17.88 -31.11 11.48
N ARG A 75 17.75 -29.83 11.07
CA ARG A 75 16.45 -29.22 10.68
C ARG A 75 16.03 -29.46 9.21
N ARG A 76 16.89 -30.05 8.36
CA ARG A 76 16.54 -30.30 6.95
C ARG A 76 15.48 -31.39 6.75
N ARG A 77 15.37 -32.38 7.65
CA ARG A 77 14.39 -33.48 7.50
C ARG A 77 12.94 -32.99 7.62
N ILE A 78 12.63 -32.16 8.61
CA ILE A 78 11.25 -31.69 8.89
C ILE A 78 10.64 -30.90 7.71
N ARG A 79 11.42 -30.07 7.00
CA ARG A 79 10.90 -29.37 5.80
C ARG A 79 10.76 -30.30 4.59
N ARG A 80 11.64 -31.30 4.46
CA ARG A 80 11.57 -32.28 3.37
C ARG A 80 10.30 -33.14 3.50
N ASP A 81 9.93 -33.51 4.73
CA ASP A 81 8.70 -34.27 5.00
C ASP A 81 7.42 -33.45 4.72
N ARG A 82 7.43 -32.13 4.98
CA ARG A 82 6.28 -31.26 4.67
C ARG A 82 6.16 -30.91 3.17
N ALA A 83 7.26 -30.91 2.43
CA ALA A 83 7.25 -30.70 0.97
C ALA A 83 6.84 -31.97 0.19
N ASN A 84 7.02 -33.15 0.77
CA ASN A 84 6.68 -34.43 0.13
C ASN A 84 5.22 -34.87 0.32
N GLY A 85 4.34 -34.02 0.88
CA GLY A 85 2.89 -34.28 0.89
C GLY A 85 2.44 -35.56 1.60
N THR A 86 3.30 -36.20 2.41
CA THR A 86 2.89 -37.36 3.20
C THR A 86 2.32 -36.87 4.53
N THR A 87 1.00 -36.77 4.56
CA THR A 87 0.21 -36.81 5.80
C THR A 87 0.45 -38.15 6.51
N ALA A 88 1.59 -38.30 7.18
CA ALA A 88 1.74 -39.33 8.19
C ALA A 88 0.95 -38.87 9.42
N ASN A 89 -0.36 -39.09 9.36
CA ASN A 89 -1.26 -38.92 10.49
C ASN A 89 -0.90 -40.03 11.50
N PRO A 90 -0.41 -39.72 12.71
CA PRO A 90 0.02 -40.77 13.64
C PRO A 90 -1.16 -41.53 14.30
N LEU A 91 -2.41 -41.24 13.93
CA LEU A 91 -3.62 -41.73 14.60
C LEU A 91 -4.35 -42.89 13.88
N VAL A 92 -3.72 -43.61 12.94
CA VAL A 92 -4.35 -44.75 12.25
C VAL A 92 -3.69 -46.11 12.55
N LYS A 93 -2.57 -46.15 13.30
CA LYS A 93 -1.83 -47.41 13.55
C LYS A 93 -2.22 -48.17 14.83
N THR A 94 -3.32 -47.85 15.50
CA THR A 94 -3.68 -48.45 16.80
C THR A 94 -4.96 -49.29 16.79
N VAL A 95 -5.61 -49.48 15.64
CA VAL A 95 -6.79 -50.36 15.54
C VAL A 95 -6.62 -51.31 14.36
N ALA A 96 -5.82 -52.35 14.57
CA ALA A 96 -5.80 -53.59 13.82
C ALA A 96 -5.34 -54.70 14.77
#